data_AF-A0A1D2MCN0-F1
#
_entry.id   AF-A0A1D2MCN0-F1
#
_cell.length_a   1.000
_cell.length_b   1.000
_cell.length_c   1.000
_cell.angle_alpha   90.00
_cell.angle_beta   90.00
_cell.angle_gamma   90.00
#
_symmetry.space_group_name_H-M   'P 1'
#
loop_
_entity.id
_entity.type
_entity.pdbx_description
1 polymer ?
#
loop_
_entity_poly.entity_id
_entity_poly.type
_entity_poly.pdbx_seq_one_letter_code
_entity_poly.pdbx_strand_id
1 'polypeptide(L)'
;MNLGYIRTHSGKGKLAIIVLGIIVLIVGLLSHYESHWRKLYNRPNDEMRERKKDVPRLSIEEYYVAMIIIFLILSLVSIVGSFVIGMSKGRVKLIDFGYHILAALLLLIAGSLYISSAKKIGVLELEWDNGDPMILLLGLKYFAGSLTIIQTILYCVVAIFIWKEV
;
A
#
# COMPACT_ATOMS: atom_id res chain seq x y z
N MET A 1 -19.74 -10.47 21.54
CA MET A 1 -19.32 -9.64 20.38
C MET A 1 -20.13 -8.35 20.37
N ASN A 2 -19.47 -7.19 20.31
CA ASN A 2 -20.17 -5.90 20.27
C ASN A 2 -20.47 -5.48 18.81
N LEU A 3 -21.56 -6.01 18.25
CA LEU A 3 -21.98 -5.73 16.87
C LEU A 3 -22.42 -4.27 16.64
N GLY A 4 -22.69 -3.52 17.71
CA GLY A 4 -23.04 -2.10 17.62
C GLY A 4 -21.93 -1.24 17.02
N TYR A 5 -20.66 -1.66 17.15
CA TYR A 5 -19.52 -0.92 16.63
C TYR A 5 -19.51 -0.80 15.09
N ILE A 6 -19.95 -1.83 14.35
CA ILE A 6 -20.03 -1.77 12.87
C ILE A 6 -20.97 -0.66 12.40
N ARG A 7 -21.94 -0.28 13.23
CA ARG A 7 -22.93 0.75 12.86
C ARG A 7 -22.37 2.17 13.00
N THR A 8 -21.26 2.37 13.71
CA THR A 8 -20.61 3.69 13.86
C THR A 8 -19.91 4.10 12.57
N HIS A 9 -19.62 5.41 12.42
CA HIS A 9 -18.85 5.91 11.28
C HIS A 9 -17.41 5.35 11.28
N SER A 10 -16.78 5.25 12.46
CA SER A 10 -15.46 4.63 12.61
C SER A 10 -15.46 3.15 12.18
N GLY A 11 -16.45 2.37 12.60
CA GLY A 11 -16.57 0.95 12.24
C GLY A 11 -16.79 0.72 10.74
N LYS A 12 -17.71 1.49 10.13
CA LYS A 12 -17.93 1.46 8.66
C LYS A 12 -16.67 1.83 7.89
N GLY A 13 -15.95 2.85 8.36
CA GLY A 13 -14.71 3.30 7.75
C GLY A 13 -13.61 2.25 7.79
N LYS A 14 -13.42 1.55 8.93
CA LYS A 14 -12.47 0.43 9.03
C LYS A 14 -12.79 -0.71 8.05
N LEU A 15 -14.07 -1.04 7.88
CA LEU A 15 -14.49 -2.02 6.87
C LEU A 15 -14.12 -1.57 5.45
N ALA A 16 -14.38 -0.30 5.12
CA ALA A 16 -14.00 0.24 3.82
C ALA A 16 -12.47 0.21 3.59
N ILE A 17 -11.68 0.52 4.61
CA ILE A 17 -10.21 0.41 4.58
C ILE A 17 -9.76 -1.02 4.29
N ILE A 18 -10.40 -2.03 4.90
CA ILE A 18 -10.07 -3.44 4.68
C ILE A 18 -10.41 -3.85 3.24
N VAL A 19 -11.62 -3.54 2.76
CA VAL A 19 -12.05 -3.89 1.40
C VAL A 19 -11.12 -3.23 0.37
N LEU A 20 -10.86 -1.93 0.50
CA LEU A 20 -9.92 -1.25 -0.39
C LEU A 20 -8.50 -1.81 -0.25
N GLY A 21 -8.07 -2.14 0.97
CA GLY A 21 -6.76 -2.73 1.24
C GLY A 21 -6.56 -4.08 0.56
N ILE A 22 -7.59 -4.91 0.45
CA ILE A 22 -7.54 -6.16 -0.31
C ILE A 22 -7.35 -5.87 -1.81
N ILE A 23 -8.08 -4.89 -2.36
CA ILE A 23 -7.95 -4.50 -3.77
C ILE A 23 -6.54 -3.95 -4.04
N VAL A 24 -6.05 -3.05 -3.18
CA VAL A 24 -4.69 -2.49 -3.24
C VAL A 24 -3.65 -3.61 -3.17
N LEU A 25 -3.83 -4.58 -2.27
CA LEU A 25 -2.94 -5.73 -2.16
C LEU A 25 -2.91 -6.54 -3.45
N ILE A 26 -4.06 -6.92 -4.01
CA ILE A 26 -4.11 -7.73 -5.24
C ILE A 26 -3.43 -7.02 -6.40
N VAL A 27 -3.77 -5.75 -6.66
CA VAL A 27 -3.17 -4.98 -7.75
C VAL A 27 -1.68 -4.74 -7.49
N GLY A 28 -1.28 -4.44 -6.25
CA GLY A 28 0.11 -4.22 -5.85
C GLY A 28 0.96 -5.47 -6.04
N LEU A 29 0.48 -6.63 -5.60
CA LEU A 29 1.17 -7.92 -5.79
C LEU A 29 1.30 -8.26 -7.27
N LEU A 30 0.22 -8.15 -8.06
CA LEU A 30 0.26 -8.42 -9.50
C LEU A 30 1.24 -7.49 -10.21
N SER A 31 1.15 -6.18 -9.97
CA SER A 31 2.01 -5.18 -10.62
C SER A 31 3.49 -5.29 -10.23
N HIS A 32 3.80 -5.86 -9.06
CA HIS A 32 5.17 -6.11 -8.63
C HIS A 32 5.71 -7.47 -9.13
N TYR A 33 4.97 -8.56 -8.89
CA TYR A 33 5.48 -9.91 -9.11
C TYR A 33 5.40 -10.37 -10.57
N GLU A 34 4.42 -9.90 -11.33
CA GLU A 34 4.29 -10.23 -12.77
C GLU A 34 5.11 -9.28 -13.66
N SER A 35 5.63 -8.19 -13.10
CA SER A 35 6.43 -7.23 -13.86
C SER A 35 7.80 -7.79 -14.23
N HIS A 36 8.19 -7.64 -15.51
CA HIS A 36 9.51 -7.99 -16.00
C HIS A 36 10.64 -7.18 -15.35
N TRP A 37 10.32 -6.04 -14.73
CA TRP A 37 11.26 -5.26 -13.95
C TRP A 37 11.97 -6.08 -12.87
N ARG A 38 11.22 -6.90 -12.13
CA ARG A 38 11.76 -7.78 -11.09
C ARG A 38 12.69 -8.86 -11.68
N LYS A 39 12.32 -9.42 -12.84
CA LYS A 39 13.13 -10.42 -13.54
C LYS A 39 14.45 -9.82 -13.99
N LEU A 40 14.41 -8.62 -14.59
CA LEU A 40 15.58 -7.88 -15.05
C LEU A 40 16.50 -7.49 -13.88
N TYR A 41 15.97 -7.02 -12.76
CA TYR A 41 16.79 -6.66 -11.60
C TYR A 41 17.54 -7.86 -11.00
N ASN A 42 16.90 -9.05 -10.99
CA ASN A 42 17.51 -10.29 -10.48
C ASN A 42 18.50 -10.94 -11.46
N ARG A 43 18.34 -10.68 -12.76
CA ARG A 43 19.22 -11.16 -13.83
C ARG A 43 19.54 -10.00 -14.78
N PRO A 44 20.39 -9.05 -14.34
CA PRO A 44 20.68 -7.86 -15.12
C PRO A 44 21.46 -8.23 -16.38
N ASN A 45 20.95 -7.81 -17.53
CA ASN A 45 21.70 -7.80 -18.78
C ASN A 45 22.79 -6.71 -18.76
N ASP A 46 23.63 -6.69 -19.78
CA ASP A 46 24.80 -5.81 -19.83
C ASP A 46 24.41 -4.33 -19.80
N GLU A 47 23.32 -3.95 -20.47
CA GLU A 47 22.79 -2.59 -20.45
C GLU A 47 22.37 -2.15 -19.03
N MET A 48 21.72 -3.02 -18.27
CA MET A 48 21.36 -2.76 -16.87
C MET A 48 22.58 -2.61 -15.95
N ARG A 49 23.66 -3.37 -16.23
CA ARG A 49 24.91 -3.30 -15.46
C ARG A 49 25.60 -1.95 -15.65
N GLU A 50 25.56 -1.39 -16.86
CA GLU A 50 26.10 -0.08 -17.17
C GLU A 50 25.27 1.06 -16.59
N ARG A 51 23.92 0.93 -16.59
CA ARG A 51 22.98 1.96 -16.11
C ARG A 51 22.67 1.91 -14.60
N LYS A 52 23.42 1.13 -13.81
CA LYS A 52 23.13 0.83 -12.39
C LYS A 52 22.79 2.01 -11.47
N LYS A 53 23.27 3.23 -11.76
CA LYS A 53 23.05 4.41 -10.92
C LYS A 53 21.70 5.10 -11.14
N ASP A 54 21.14 5.00 -12.35
CA ASP A 54 19.92 5.73 -12.74
C ASP A 54 18.64 4.89 -12.62
N VAL A 55 18.82 3.59 -12.32
CA VAL A 55 17.77 2.59 -12.18
C VAL A 55 17.16 2.64 -10.77
N PRO A 56 15.82 2.69 -10.62
CA PRO A 56 15.19 2.62 -9.31
C PRO A 56 15.51 1.31 -8.60
N ARG A 57 15.73 1.36 -7.29
CA ARG A 57 16.05 0.15 -6.51
C ARG A 57 14.80 -0.72 -6.37
N LEU A 58 14.95 -2.04 -6.55
CA LEU A 58 13.86 -3.00 -6.32
C LEU A 58 13.32 -2.92 -4.88
N SER A 59 14.17 -2.58 -3.92
CA SER A 59 13.81 -2.38 -2.52
C SER A 59 12.70 -1.34 -2.30
N ILE A 60 12.51 -0.39 -3.23
CA ILE A 60 11.42 0.58 -3.17
C ILE A 60 10.07 -0.10 -3.41
N GLU A 61 10.02 -1.01 -4.39
CA GLU A 61 8.81 -1.79 -4.68
C GLU A 61 8.53 -2.82 -3.59
N GLU A 62 9.57 -3.45 -3.05
CA GLU A 62 9.46 -4.38 -1.93
C GLU A 62 8.94 -3.68 -0.66
N TYR A 63 9.43 -2.47 -0.38
CA TYR A 63 8.90 -1.63 0.69
C TYR A 63 7.41 -1.35 0.51
N TYR A 64 6.98 -0.99 -0.71
CA TYR A 64 5.57 -0.78 -1.00
C TYR A 64 4.72 -2.03 -0.71
N VAL A 65 5.13 -3.20 -1.22
CA VAL A 65 4.43 -4.47 -1.01
C VAL A 65 4.40 -4.85 0.48
N ALA A 66 5.50 -4.66 1.20
CA ALA A 66 5.55 -4.93 2.63
C ALA A 66 4.59 -4.03 3.42
N MET A 67 4.54 -2.73 3.11
CA MET A 67 3.65 -1.79 3.79
C MET A 67 2.18 -2.17 3.59
N ILE A 68 1.74 -2.45 2.35
CA ILE A 68 0.32 -2.80 2.10
C ILE A 68 -0.10 -4.10 2.81
N ILE A 69 0.79 -5.10 2.90
CA ILE A 69 0.55 -6.34 3.66
C ILE A 69 0.43 -6.05 5.15
N ILE A 70 1.41 -5.35 5.73
CA ILE A 70 1.45 -5.04 7.16
C ILE A 70 0.20 -4.26 7.57
N PHE A 71 -0.18 -3.23 6.81
CA PHE A 71 -1.34 -2.42 7.15
C PHE A 71 -2.68 -3.13 6.97
N LEU A 72 -2.79 -4.07 6.02
CA LEU A 72 -3.96 -4.93 5.93
C LEU A 72 -4.08 -5.83 7.16
N ILE A 73 -3.00 -6.48 7.59
CA ILE A 73 -2.98 -7.31 8.80
C ILE A 73 -3.35 -6.49 10.02
N LEU A 74 -2.75 -5.31 10.20
CA LEU A 74 -3.06 -4.42 11.32
C LEU A 74 -4.52 -3.94 11.30
N SER A 75 -5.10 -3.68 10.11
CA SER A 75 -6.52 -3.34 9.97
C SER A 75 -7.43 -4.48 10.41
N LEU A 76 -7.10 -5.71 10.02
CA LEU A 76 -7.83 -6.91 10.44
C LEU A 76 -7.73 -7.12 11.95
N VAL A 77 -6.55 -6.94 12.54
CA VAL A 77 -6.36 -7.02 13.99
C VAL A 77 -7.14 -5.91 14.70
N SER A 78 -7.13 -4.67 14.18
CA SER A 78 -7.85 -3.54 14.77
C SER A 78 -9.37 -3.77 14.79
N ILE A 79 -9.95 -4.30 13.71
CA ILE A 79 -11.40 -4.59 13.68
C ILE A 79 -11.77 -5.75 14.61
N VAL A 80 -10.97 -6.81 14.66
CA VAL A 80 -11.17 -7.94 15.60
C VAL A 80 -11.05 -7.46 17.05
N GLY A 81 -10.02 -6.66 17.35
CA GLY A 81 -9.82 -6.05 18.67
C GLY A 81 -11.02 -5.19 19.08
N SER A 82 -11.60 -4.45 18.13
CA SER A 82 -12.81 -3.64 18.37
C SER A 82 -14.02 -4.51 18.76
N PHE A 83 -14.14 -5.74 18.24
CA PHE A 83 -15.21 -6.68 18.60
C PHE A 83 -15.02 -7.38 19.94
N VAL A 84 -13.76 -7.68 20.30
CA VAL A 84 -13.40 -8.48 21.49
C VAL A 84 -13.34 -7.60 22.72
N ILE A 85 -12.60 -6.49 22.66
CA ILE A 85 -12.26 -5.67 23.84
C ILE A 85 -13.32 -4.59 24.10
N GLY A 86 -14.09 -4.21 23.07
CA GLY A 86 -15.04 -3.11 23.14
C GLY A 86 -14.34 -1.75 23.20
N MET A 87 -14.65 -0.88 22.24
CA MET A 87 -14.04 0.45 22.09
C MET A 87 -14.61 1.50 23.07
N SER A 88 -14.89 1.16 24.33
CA SER A 88 -15.54 2.08 25.28
C SER A 88 -14.56 2.94 26.10
N LYS A 89 -13.27 2.58 26.14
CA LYS A 89 -12.26 3.27 26.94
C LYS A 89 -11.48 4.30 26.10
N GLY A 90 -11.39 5.55 26.57
CA GLY A 90 -10.70 6.64 25.87
C GLY A 90 -9.23 6.33 25.49
N ARG A 91 -8.49 5.59 26.33
CA ARG A 91 -7.12 5.16 26.00
C ARG A 91 -7.04 4.25 24.77
N VAL A 92 -8.00 3.34 24.59
CA VAL A 92 -8.03 2.42 23.43
C VAL A 92 -8.32 3.20 22.16
N LYS A 93 -9.22 4.19 22.22
CA LYS A 93 -9.51 5.07 21.08
C LYS A 93 -8.31 5.94 20.70
N LEU A 94 -7.55 6.44 21.67
CA LEU A 94 -6.35 7.23 21.40
C LEU A 94 -5.26 6.41 20.69
N ILE A 95 -5.06 5.16 21.11
CA ILE A 95 -4.13 4.24 20.43
C ILE A 95 -4.61 3.96 19.00
N ASP A 96 -5.91 3.71 18.83
CA ASP A 96 -6.49 3.45 17.52
C ASP A 96 -6.38 4.66 16.59
N PHE A 97 -6.61 5.87 17.11
CA PHE A 97 -6.37 7.13 16.41
C PHE A 97 -4.91 7.26 15.95
N GLY A 98 -3.95 7.07 16.86
CA GLY A 98 -2.52 7.16 16.57
C GLY A 98 -2.09 6.16 15.49
N TYR A 99 -2.61 4.93 15.54
CA TYR A 99 -2.40 3.92 14.51
C TYR A 99 -2.90 4.39 13.14
N HIS A 100 -4.10 4.96 13.03
CA HIS A 100 -4.64 5.41 11.74
C HIS A 100 -3.81 6.53 11.13
N ILE A 101 -3.34 7.48 11.94
CA ILE A 101 -2.46 8.56 11.47
C ILE A 101 -1.10 8.02 11.01
N LEU A 102 -0.49 7.11 11.78
CA LEU A 102 0.78 6.49 11.40
C LEU A 102 0.63 5.66 10.11
N ALA A 103 -0.47 4.91 9.98
CA ALA A 103 -0.78 4.15 8.78
C ALA A 103 -0.96 5.06 7.56
N ALA A 104 -1.71 6.16 7.69
CA ALA A 104 -1.89 7.14 6.63
C ALA A 104 -0.55 7.68 6.12
N LEU A 105 0.35 8.08 7.03
CA LEU A 105 1.66 8.63 6.70
C LEU A 105 2.53 7.61 5.96
N LEU A 106 2.64 6.39 6.48
CA LEU A 106 3.49 5.35 5.89
C LEU A 106 2.94 4.86 4.54
N LEU A 107 1.62 4.72 4.40
CA LEU A 107 0.99 4.40 3.11
C LEU A 107 1.15 5.53 2.09
N LEU A 108 1.15 6.79 2.52
CA LEU A 108 1.39 7.93 1.62
C LEU A 108 2.81 7.86 1.04
N ILE A 109 3.80 7.60 1.90
CA ILE A 109 5.19 7.42 1.49
C ILE A 109 5.31 6.22 0.55
N ALA A 110 4.74 5.07 0.92
CA ALA A 110 4.77 3.86 0.12
C ALA A 110 4.16 4.08 -1.29
N GLY A 111 2.94 4.64 -1.36
CA GLY A 111 2.27 4.91 -2.64
C GLY A 111 3.04 5.91 -3.51
N SER A 112 3.57 6.99 -2.91
CA SER A 112 4.35 8.00 -3.63
C SER A 112 5.67 7.44 -4.18
N LEU A 113 6.37 6.64 -3.38
CA LEU A 113 7.60 5.97 -3.80
C LEU A 113 7.33 4.96 -4.92
N TYR A 114 6.20 4.23 -4.87
CA TYR A 114 5.84 3.27 -5.90
C TYR A 114 5.53 3.95 -7.25
N ILE A 115 4.77 5.05 -7.23
CA ILE A 115 4.52 5.90 -8.41
C ILE A 115 5.85 6.45 -8.97
N SER A 116 6.72 6.96 -8.10
CA SER A 116 8.02 7.49 -8.49
C SER A 116 8.91 6.42 -9.14
N SER A 117 8.91 5.19 -8.59
CA SER A 117 9.58 4.04 -9.18
C SER A 117 9.06 3.75 -10.59
N ALA A 118 7.74 3.64 -10.75
CA ALA A 118 7.11 3.40 -12.05
C ALA A 118 7.46 4.48 -13.08
N LYS A 119 7.50 5.76 -12.66
CA LYS A 119 7.91 6.87 -13.52
C LYS A 119 9.35 6.77 -13.99
N LYS A 120 10.27 6.40 -13.09
CA LYS A 120 11.68 6.19 -13.44
C LYS A 120 11.86 5.02 -14.39
N ILE A 121 11.17 3.90 -14.14
CA ILE A 121 11.21 2.72 -15.03
C ILE A 121 10.69 3.08 -16.42
N GLY A 122 9.60 3.85 -16.51
CA GLY A 122 8.99 4.19 -17.80
C GLY A 122 9.82 5.11 -18.71
N VAL A 123 10.87 5.73 -18.20
CA VAL A 123 11.82 6.53 -19.01
C VAL A 123 12.95 5.63 -19.54
N LEU A 124 13.13 4.44 -18.97
CA LEU A 124 14.07 3.46 -19.46
C LEU A 124 13.38 2.68 -20.60
N GLU A 125 13.76 2.95 -21.84
CA GLU A 125 13.38 2.15 -23.00
C GLU A 125 14.05 0.77 -22.87
N LEU A 126 13.36 -0.20 -22.23
CA LEU A 126 13.92 -1.50 -21.86
C LEU A 126 13.39 -2.61 -22.76
N GLU A 127 14.32 -3.35 -23.35
CA GLU A 127 14.06 -4.53 -24.18
C GLU A 127 14.89 -5.71 -23.66
N TRP A 128 14.44 -6.92 -23.98
CA TRP A 128 15.25 -8.12 -23.75
C TRP A 128 16.40 -8.21 -24.76
N ASP A 129 17.40 -9.04 -24.48
CA ASP A 129 18.58 -9.19 -25.36
C ASP A 129 18.22 -9.70 -26.78
N ASN A 130 17.02 -10.27 -26.95
CA ASN A 130 16.47 -10.69 -28.25
C ASN A 130 15.65 -9.60 -28.97
N GLY A 131 15.56 -8.39 -28.41
CA GLY A 131 14.80 -7.26 -28.95
C GLY A 131 13.30 -7.26 -28.60
N ASP A 132 12.81 -8.22 -27.81
CA ASP A 132 11.41 -8.24 -27.41
C ASP A 132 11.12 -7.16 -26.34
N PRO A 133 9.98 -6.43 -26.44
CA PRO A 133 9.64 -5.40 -25.47
C PRO A 133 9.35 -5.99 -24.09
N MET A 134 9.83 -5.33 -23.04
CA MET A 134 9.57 -5.77 -21.66
C MET A 134 8.16 -5.39 -21.18
N ILE A 135 7.48 -6.36 -20.56
CA ILE A 135 6.18 -6.14 -19.91
C ILE A 135 6.42 -5.59 -18.49
N LEU A 136 6.49 -4.27 -18.39
CA LEU A 136 6.82 -3.57 -17.13
C LEU A 136 5.61 -3.32 -16.23
N LEU A 137 4.39 -3.44 -16.76
CA LEU A 137 3.12 -3.22 -16.07
C LEU A 137 3.00 -1.82 -15.42
N LEU A 138 3.59 -0.79 -16.04
CA LEU A 138 3.66 0.56 -15.49
C LEU A 138 2.28 1.15 -15.14
N GLY A 139 1.27 0.93 -16.00
CA GLY A 139 -0.10 1.38 -15.76
C GLY A 139 -0.69 0.79 -14.46
N LEU A 140 -0.47 -0.52 -14.22
CA LEU A 140 -0.89 -1.18 -12.99
C LEU A 140 -0.12 -0.65 -11.77
N LYS A 141 1.18 -0.34 -11.91
CA LYS A 141 1.97 0.26 -10.83
C LYS A 141 1.45 1.63 -10.43
N TYR A 142 1.16 2.49 -11.41
CA TYR A 142 0.53 3.80 -11.17
C TYR A 142 -0.83 3.63 -10.49
N PHE A 143 -1.66 2.72 -11.01
CA PHE A 143 -2.98 2.47 -10.44
C PHE A 143 -2.90 1.98 -8.98
N ALA A 144 -2.02 1.02 -8.67
CA ALA A 144 -1.80 0.53 -7.31
C ALA A 144 -1.32 1.65 -6.36
N GLY A 145 -0.34 2.44 -6.81
CA GLY A 145 0.15 3.59 -6.05
C GLY A 145 -0.94 4.63 -5.78
N SER A 146 -1.75 4.98 -6.79
CA SER A 146 -2.88 5.91 -6.66
C SER A 146 -3.98 5.38 -5.73
N LEU A 147 -4.33 4.10 -5.82
CA LEU A 147 -5.27 3.47 -4.89
C LEU A 147 -4.76 3.51 -3.45
N THR A 148 -3.45 3.38 -3.25
CA THR A 148 -2.81 3.48 -1.93
C THR A 148 -2.92 4.90 -1.37
N ILE A 149 -2.78 5.93 -2.21
CA ILE A 149 -3.03 7.33 -1.81
C ILE A 149 -4.51 7.53 -1.41
N ILE A 150 -5.44 6.95 -2.15
CA ILE A 150 -6.87 6.98 -1.78
C ILE A 150 -7.09 6.29 -0.44
N GLN A 151 -6.42 5.15 -0.22
CA GLN A 151 -6.47 4.43 1.05
C GLN A 151 -5.93 5.27 2.21
N THR A 152 -4.82 6.01 2.02
CA THR A 152 -4.32 6.99 2.98
C THR A 152 -5.39 8.01 3.39
N ILE A 153 -6.13 8.56 2.42
CA ILE A 153 -7.19 9.55 2.71
C ILE A 153 -8.27 8.90 3.58
N LEU A 154 -8.66 7.65 3.30
CA LEU A 154 -9.61 6.90 4.12
C LEU A 154 -9.11 6.70 5.56
N TYR A 155 -7.84 6.35 5.76
CA TYR A 155 -7.25 6.27 7.10
C TYR A 155 -7.35 7.61 7.86
N CYS A 156 -7.07 8.74 7.21
CA CYS A 156 -7.23 10.07 7.81
C CYS A 156 -8.69 10.36 8.19
N VAL A 157 -9.65 10.06 7.31
CA VAL A 157 -11.08 10.26 7.56
C VAL A 157 -11.54 9.42 8.76
N VAL A 158 -11.09 8.16 8.84
CA VAL A 158 -11.43 7.29 9.97
C VAL A 158 -10.79 7.78 11.26
N ALA A 159 -9.55 8.28 11.22
CA ALA A 159 -8.91 8.89 12.38
C ALA A 159 -9.75 10.08 12.91
N ILE A 160 -10.25 10.95 12.03
CA ILE A 160 -11.13 12.07 12.42
C ILE A 160 -12.41 11.56 13.09
N PHE A 161 -13.03 10.50 12.58
CA PHE A 161 -14.21 9.92 13.22
C PHE A 161 -13.90 9.32 14.58
N ILE A 162 -12.79 8.61 14.72
CA ILE A 162 -12.34 8.07 16.02
C ILE A 162 -12.15 9.21 17.01
N TRP A 163 -11.47 10.29 16.61
CA TRP A 163 -11.23 11.46 17.47
C TRP A 163 -12.52 12.12 17.95
N LYS A 164 -13.51 12.29 17.06
CA LYS A 164 -14.83 12.84 17.43
C LYS A 164 -15.60 11.94 18.40
N GLU A 165 -15.27 10.66 18.44
CA GLU A 165 -15.86 9.69 19.35
C GLU A 165 -15.10 9.61 20.70
N VAL A 166 -13.90 10.21 20.85
CA VAL A 166 -13.13 10.26 22.11
C VAL A 166 -13.80 11.19 23.11
#